data_AF-A0A453C682-F1
#
_entry.id   AF-A0A453C682-F1
#
_cell.length_a   1.000
_cell.length_b   1.000
_cell.length_c   1.000
_cell.angle_alpha   90.00
_cell.angle_beta   90.00
_cell.angle_gamma   90.00
#
_symmetry.space_group_name_H-M   'P 1'
#
loop_
_entity.id
_entity.type
_entity.pdbx_description
1 polymer ?
#
loop_
_entity_poly.entity_id
_entity_poly.type
_entity_poly.pdbx_seq_one_letter_code
_entity_poly.pdbx_strand_id
1 'polypeptide(L)'
;MKQKMVIRVQMTCDKCRSKAMGLVASVHGVERVEIQGDDRDQLAVVGDGVDAANLTACLRKKIGNADLLTVEAVVAEPKPKPASETGEASCPQQWYPGYYSWPAGTYSHCYPYSM
;
A
#
# COMPACT_ATOMS: atom_id res chain seq x y z
N MET A 1 -11.64 -14.20 -6.11
CA MET A 1 -10.46 -14.33 -6.99
C MET A 1 -9.60 -13.10 -6.80
N LYS A 2 -8.32 -13.27 -6.44
CA LYS A 2 -7.45 -12.12 -6.18
C LYS A 2 -7.05 -11.45 -7.49
N GLN A 3 -7.01 -10.13 -7.48
CA GLN A 3 -6.63 -9.30 -8.62
C GLN A 3 -5.65 -8.24 -8.18
N LYS A 4 -4.71 -7.91 -9.07
CA LYS A 4 -3.84 -6.75 -8.97
C LYS A 4 -4.18 -5.82 -10.12
N MET A 5 -4.43 -4.56 -9.83
CA MET A 5 -4.71 -3.54 -10.84
C MET A 5 -3.84 -2.32 -10.63
N VAL A 6 -3.47 -1.65 -11.71
CA VAL A 6 -2.74 -0.39 -11.68
C VAL A 6 -3.59 0.68 -12.37
N ILE A 7 -3.88 1.75 -11.65
CA ILE A 7 -4.69 2.87 -12.12
C ILE A 7 -3.85 4.12 -12.05
N ARG A 8 -3.63 4.78 -13.19
CA ARG A 8 -3.02 6.09 -13.24
C ARG A 8 -4.07 7.14 -12.89
N VAL A 9 -3.75 8.07 -12.01
CA VAL A 9 -4.64 9.15 -11.55
C VAL A 9 -3.87 10.46 -11.57
N GLN A 10 -4.46 11.47 -12.19
CA GLN A 10 -3.88 12.81 -12.22
C GLN A 10 -4.01 13.46 -10.82
N MET A 11 -2.98 13.30 -9.99
CA MET A 11 -2.92 13.84 -8.63
C MET A 11 -1.83 14.91 -8.53
N THR A 12 -2.22 16.19 -8.58
CA THR A 12 -1.27 17.32 -8.57
C THR A 12 -0.82 17.76 -7.17
N CYS A 13 -1.43 17.22 -6.12
CA CYS A 13 -1.25 17.69 -4.75
C CYS A 13 -1.28 16.56 -3.71
N ASP A 14 -0.60 16.71 -2.57
CA ASP A 14 -0.59 15.67 -1.52
C ASP A 14 -1.97 15.42 -0.91
N LYS A 15 -2.78 16.48 -0.76
CA LYS A 15 -4.19 16.33 -0.34
C LYS A 15 -4.98 15.47 -1.32
N CYS A 16 -4.66 15.56 -2.61
CA CYS A 16 -5.28 14.78 -3.68
C CYS A 16 -4.87 13.30 -3.55
N ARG A 17 -3.59 13.04 -3.29
CA ARG A 17 -3.03 11.70 -3.06
C ARG A 17 -3.64 11.03 -1.83
N SER A 18 -3.70 11.73 -0.69
CA SER A 18 -4.32 11.19 0.53
C SER A 18 -5.81 10.87 0.34
N LYS A 19 -6.54 11.73 -0.38
CA LYS A 19 -7.95 11.46 -0.71
C LYS A 19 -8.12 10.26 -1.64
N ALA A 20 -7.28 10.15 -2.67
CA ALA A 20 -7.31 9.02 -3.58
C ALA A 20 -7.00 7.71 -2.84
N MET A 21 -5.96 7.71 -2.01
CA MET A 21 -5.59 6.57 -1.17
C MET A 21 -6.73 6.15 -0.24
N GLY A 22 -7.34 7.11 0.47
CA GLY A 22 -8.46 6.84 1.36
C GLY A 22 -9.70 6.31 0.62
N LEU A 23 -9.97 6.83 -0.59
CA LEU A 23 -11.07 6.34 -1.42
C LEU A 23 -10.84 4.89 -1.81
N VAL A 24 -9.67 4.56 -2.36
CA VAL A 24 -9.35 3.19 -2.76
C VAL A 24 -9.36 2.25 -1.56
N ALA A 25 -8.75 2.64 -0.43
CA ALA A 25 -8.74 1.83 0.78
C ALA A 25 -10.15 1.62 1.39
N SER A 26 -11.10 2.52 1.10
CA SER A 26 -12.49 2.37 1.56
C SER A 26 -13.31 1.38 0.73
N VAL A 27 -12.82 0.94 -0.44
CA VAL A 27 -13.54 0.01 -1.31
C VAL A 27 -13.48 -1.40 -0.73
N HIS A 28 -14.64 -2.05 -0.65
CA HIS A 28 -14.73 -3.44 -0.20
C HIS A 28 -13.91 -4.38 -1.10
N GLY A 29 -13.19 -5.29 -0.47
CA GLY A 29 -12.34 -6.26 -1.17
C GLY A 29 -10.91 -5.79 -1.41
N VAL A 30 -10.59 -4.51 -1.15
CA VAL A 30 -9.21 -4.01 -1.23
C VAL A 30 -8.40 -4.50 -0.03
N GLU A 31 -7.26 -5.14 -0.29
CA GLU A 31 -6.34 -5.68 0.72
C GLU A 31 -5.09 -4.80 0.86
N ARG A 32 -4.56 -4.30 -0.26
CA ARG A 32 -3.38 -3.44 -0.29
C ARG A 32 -3.52 -2.35 -1.34
N VAL A 33 -2.97 -1.19 -1.02
CA VAL A 33 -2.87 -0.06 -1.93
C VAL A 33 -1.48 0.54 -1.82
N GLU A 34 -0.87 0.85 -2.96
CA GLU A 34 0.46 1.44 -3.04
C GLU A 34 0.47 2.54 -4.11
N ILE A 35 1.19 3.63 -3.84
CA ILE A 35 1.46 4.65 -4.85
C ILE A 35 2.75 4.30 -5.55
N GLN A 36 2.70 4.20 -6.88
CA GLN A 36 3.83 3.89 -7.75
C GLN A 36 4.02 4.98 -8.82
N GLY A 37 5.08 4.85 -9.62
CA GLY A 37 5.47 5.79 -10.66
C GLY A 37 6.36 6.92 -10.13
N ASP A 38 7.27 7.42 -10.97
CA ASP A 38 8.21 8.49 -10.63
C ASP A 38 7.47 9.77 -10.20
N ASP A 39 6.36 10.07 -10.88
CA ASP A 39 5.48 11.21 -10.60
C ASP A 39 4.49 10.96 -9.44
N ARG A 40 4.51 9.75 -8.86
CA ARG A 40 3.56 9.29 -7.83
C ARG A 40 2.10 9.44 -8.28
N ASP A 41 1.85 9.13 -9.54
CA ASP A 41 0.57 9.26 -10.22
C ASP A 41 -0.11 7.90 -10.44
N GLN A 42 0.48 6.77 -10.03
CA GLN A 42 -0.10 5.44 -10.21
C GLN A 42 -0.52 4.83 -8.88
N LEU A 43 -1.67 4.18 -8.86
CA LEU A 43 -2.22 3.44 -7.72
C LEU A 43 -2.24 1.95 -8.06
N ALA A 44 -1.39 1.18 -7.40
CA ALA A 44 -1.40 -0.26 -7.44
C ALA A 44 -2.33 -0.78 -6.34
N VAL A 45 -3.36 -1.52 -6.72
CA VAL A 45 -4.41 -2.04 -5.83
C VAL A 45 -4.41 -3.56 -5.92
N VAL A 46 -4.35 -4.22 -4.77
CA VAL A 46 -4.54 -5.67 -4.67
C VAL A 46 -5.79 -5.93 -3.85
N GLY A 47 -6.68 -6.77 -4.37
CA GLY A 47 -7.92 -7.11 -3.69
C GLY A 47 -8.65 -8.31 -4.26
N ASP A 48 -9.69 -8.76 -3.58
CA ASP A 48 -10.58 -9.84 -4.03
C ASP A 48 -11.99 -9.27 -4.27
N GLY A 49 -12.54 -9.49 -5.47
CA GLY A 49 -13.87 -9.00 -5.83
C GLY A 49 -13.96 -7.48 -6.03
N VAL A 50 -12.82 -6.82 -6.31
CA VAL A 50 -12.78 -5.38 -6.57
C VAL A 50 -13.22 -5.09 -8.01
N ASP A 51 -14.26 -4.27 -8.17
CA ASP A 51 -14.69 -3.79 -9.48
C ASP A 51 -13.77 -2.66 -9.97
N ALA A 52 -12.84 -3.01 -10.86
CA ALA A 52 -11.89 -2.07 -11.46
C ALA A 52 -12.58 -0.92 -12.21
N ALA A 53 -13.70 -1.19 -12.91
CA ALA A 53 -14.39 -0.17 -13.69
C ALA A 53 -15.07 0.86 -12.76
N ASN A 54 -15.76 0.39 -11.73
CA ASN A 54 -16.41 1.26 -10.75
C ASN A 54 -15.39 2.04 -9.93
N LEU A 55 -14.29 1.40 -9.51
CA LEU A 55 -13.22 2.07 -8.76
C LEU A 55 -12.57 3.19 -9.61
N THR A 56 -12.29 2.92 -10.88
CA THR A 56 -11.77 3.94 -11.82
C THR A 56 -12.79 5.07 -12.04
N ALA A 57 -14.08 4.76 -12.16
CA ALA A 57 -15.13 5.76 -12.30
C ALA A 57 -15.28 6.63 -11.03
N CYS A 58 -15.13 6.05 -9.84
CA CYS A 58 -15.15 6.77 -8.58
C CYS A 58 -13.97 7.75 -8.46
N LEU A 59 -12.78 7.33 -8.90
CA LEU A 59 -11.59 8.19 -8.95
C LEU A 59 -11.79 9.36 -9.93
N ARG A 60 -12.34 9.10 -11.13
CA ARG A 60 -12.72 10.12 -12.12
C ARG A 60 -13.65 11.17 -11.55
N LYS A 61 -14.61 10.77 -10.71
CA LYS A 61 -15.61 11.67 -10.12
C LYS A 61 -15.07 12.50 -8.96
N LYS A 62 -14.23 11.93 -8.09
CA LYS A 62 -13.85 12.56 -6.81
C LYS A 62 -12.46 13.18 -6.78
N ILE A 63 -11.54 12.68 -7.61
CA ILE A 63 -10.13 13.10 -7.58
C ILE A 63 -9.78 13.86 -8.86
N GLY A 64 -10.05 13.25 -10.01
CA GLY A 64 -9.67 13.78 -11.33
C GLY A 64 -9.49 12.64 -12.33
N ASN A 65 -8.94 12.97 -13.51
CA ASN A 65 -8.75 12.00 -14.59
C ASN A 65 -7.99 10.76 -14.11
N ALA A 66 -8.56 9.58 -14.40
CA ALA A 66 -7.98 8.30 -14.01
C ALA A 66 -8.08 7.30 -15.16
N ASP A 67 -7.01 6.57 -15.42
CA ASP A 67 -6.91 5.58 -16.49
C ASP A 67 -6.49 4.23 -15.92
N LEU A 68 -7.26 3.19 -16.25
CA LEU A 68 -6.94 1.83 -15.87
C LEU A 68 -5.85 1.31 -16.81
N LEU A 69 -4.66 1.06 -16.28
CA LEU A 69 -3.52 0.60 -17.05
C LEU A 69 -3.52 -0.92 -17.18
N THR A 70 -3.62 -1.62 -16.05
CA THR A 70 -3.56 -3.08 -16.01
C THR A 70 -4.56 -3.65 -15.01
N VAL A 71 -5.08 -4.83 -15.34
CA VAL A 71 -5.83 -5.70 -14.43
C VAL A 71 -5.33 -7.12 -14.65
N GLU A 72 -4.68 -7.66 -13.64
CA GLU A 72 -4.12 -9.00 -13.64
C GLU A 72 -4.85 -9.84 -12.61
N ALA A 73 -5.40 -10.97 -13.03
CA ALA A 73 -5.89 -11.97 -12.10
C ALA A 73 -4.68 -12.65 -11.46
N VAL A 74 -4.59 -12.59 -10.13
CA VAL A 74 -3.63 -13.38 -9.36
C VAL A 74 -4.20 -14.79 -9.27
N VAL A 75 -3.99 -15.56 -10.34
CA VAL A 75 -4.27 -17.00 -10.33
C VAL A 75 -3.27 -17.62 -9.37
N ALA A 76 -3.77 -18.14 -8.25
CA ALA A 76 -2.96 -18.99 -7.39
C ALA A 76 -2.62 -20.26 -8.18
N GLU A 77 -1.45 -20.30 -8.81
CA GLU A 77 -0.81 -21.59 -9.07
C GLU A 77 -0.72 -22.33 -7.72
N PRO A 78 -1.03 -23.65 -7.67
CA PRO A 78 -0.91 -24.43 -6.46
C PRO A 78 0.57 -24.50 -6.07
N LYS A 79 1.03 -23.57 -5.22
CA LYS A 79 2.34 -23.67 -4.59
C LYS A 79 2.29 -24.83 -3.59
N PRO A 80 3.11 -25.90 -3.73
CA PRO A 80 3.34 -26.81 -2.62
C PRO A 80 3.94 -25.98 -1.49
N LYS A 81 3.50 -26.21 -0.25
CA LYS A 81 4.14 -25.65 0.94
C LYS A 81 5.57 -26.19 1.02
N PRO A 82 6.58 -25.35 1.30
CA PRO A 82 7.59 -25.72 2.26
C PRO A 82 7.47 -24.85 3.51
N ALA A 83 7.77 -25.49 4.62
CA ALA A 83 7.77 -24.94 5.95
C ALA A 83 8.77 -23.78 6.12
N SER A 84 8.54 -23.04 7.20
CA SER A 84 9.43 -22.13 7.91
C SER A 84 10.95 -22.32 7.74
N GLU A 85 11.66 -21.21 7.59
CA GLU A 85 12.99 -20.85 8.17
C GLU A 85 13.24 -19.38 7.74
N THR A 86 13.04 -18.38 8.60
CA THR A 86 14.02 -17.77 9.54
C THR A 86 15.39 -17.48 8.92
N GLY A 87 15.75 -16.18 8.86
CA GLY A 87 17.11 -15.65 8.65
C GLY A 87 17.15 -14.56 7.58
N GLU A 88 17.74 -13.38 7.75
CA GLU A 88 18.44 -12.79 8.89
C GLU A 88 18.56 -11.29 8.60
N ALA A 89 18.09 -10.46 9.53
CA ALA A 89 18.35 -9.03 9.52
C ALA A 89 19.81 -8.83 9.96
N SER A 90 20.66 -8.33 9.08
CA SER A 90 22.03 -7.97 9.43
C SER A 90 22.03 -6.65 10.20
N CYS A 91 21.95 -6.72 11.52
CA CYS A 91 22.47 -5.70 12.42
C CYS A 91 23.26 -6.42 13.52
N PRO A 92 24.60 -6.29 13.59
CA PRO A 92 25.38 -6.97 14.60
C PRO A 92 24.99 -6.47 15.99
N GLN A 93 24.63 -7.43 16.83
CA GLN A 93 24.34 -7.26 18.25
C GLN A 93 25.58 -6.72 18.97
N GLN A 94 25.55 -5.46 19.39
CA GLN A 94 26.39 -5.01 20.51
C GLN A 94 25.54 -5.04 21.78
N TRP A 95 25.83 -6.06 22.58
CA TRP A 95 25.28 -6.35 23.88
C TRP A 95 25.68 -5.26 24.89
N TYR A 96 24.72 -4.69 25.63
CA TYR A 96 25.01 -4.07 26.93
C TYR A 96 23.87 -4.34 27.92
N PRO A 97 24.15 -4.96 29.08
CA PRO A 97 23.14 -5.33 30.05
C PRO A 97 22.90 -4.20 31.06
N GLY A 98 21.64 -4.03 31.45
CA GLY A 98 21.32 -3.55 32.78
C GLY A 98 20.69 -2.17 32.88
N TYR A 99 19.51 -2.21 33.52
CA TYR A 99 18.95 -1.20 34.43
C TYR A 99 18.01 -0.12 33.87
N TYR A 100 16.73 -0.39 34.18
CA TYR A 100 15.77 0.51 34.84
C TYR A 100 14.86 1.43 34.02
N SER A 101 13.57 1.15 34.25
CA SER A 101 12.47 2.09 34.51
C SER A 101 11.86 2.84 33.33
N TRP A 102 10.61 2.47 33.05
CA TRP A 102 9.65 3.29 32.33
C TRP A 102 9.51 4.67 33.00
N PRO A 103 9.29 5.72 32.19
CA PRO A 103 8.03 6.44 32.35
C PRO A 103 7.35 6.77 31.02
N ALA A 104 6.04 6.97 31.12
CA ALA A 104 5.13 7.40 30.06
C ALA A 104 5.61 8.67 29.33
N GLY A 105 5.34 8.74 28.02
CA GLY A 105 5.56 9.96 27.23
C GLY A 105 5.38 9.79 25.73
N THR A 106 4.16 10.04 25.25
CA THR A 106 3.80 10.53 23.89
C THR A 106 4.55 9.94 22.67
N TYR A 107 3.99 8.89 22.07
CA TYR A 107 4.41 8.39 20.75
C TYR A 107 3.77 9.25 19.64
N SER A 108 4.38 10.40 19.38
CA SER A 108 4.25 11.10 18.10
C SER A 108 5.29 10.51 17.15
N HIS A 109 4.88 9.60 16.26
CA HIS A 109 5.74 9.15 15.16
C HIS A 109 5.40 9.91 13.88
N CYS A 110 6.13 11.02 13.71
CA CYS A 110 6.38 11.61 12.41
C CYS A 110 7.17 10.60 11.56
N TYR A 111 6.63 10.22 10.40
CA TYR A 111 7.39 9.49 9.38
C TYR A 111 8.41 10.44 8.72
N PRO A 112 9.68 10.05 8.58
CA PRO A 112 10.70 10.89 7.97
C PRO A 112 10.55 10.87 6.43
N TYR A 113 10.27 12.05 5.89
CA TYR A 113 10.56 12.43 4.51
C TYR A 113 12.07 12.72 4.45
N SER A 114 12.83 11.96 3.66
CA SER A 114 14.24 12.27 3.39
C SER A 114 14.35 13.07 2.09
N MET A 115 15.14 14.14 2.17
CA MET A 115 15.48 15.13 1.13
C MET A 115 16.18 14.50 -0.07
#